data_AF-A0A0L0G4N4-F1
#
_entry.id   AF-A0A0L0G4N4-F1
#
_cell.length_a   1.000
_cell.length_b   1.000
_cell.length_c   1.000
_cell.angle_alpha   90.00
_cell.angle_beta   90.00
_cell.angle_gamma   90.00
#
_symmetry.space_group_name_H-M   'P 1'
#
loop_
_entity.id
_entity.type
_entity.pdbx_description
1 polymer ?
#
loop_
_entity_poly.entity_id
_entity_poly.type
_entity_poly.pdbx_seq_one_letter_code
_entity_poly.pdbx_strand_id
1 'polypeptide(L)'
;MSTNLSLASLIAVLSAVSLTTGRSLQSPTFTIEARILSEDNAATKYSLSDKFFKNGETGKVYNWIRPGQIGFVDEFGEELCLSLLHDGTNNYIGVDSSSATKSKCETTSERWETFAVNKSDSSLEEPVILLNDVTSGQCAYLATNSEGKTQNEKYYLGLGDCEASYLANLILAIDNDLSTTLSATPSPTPSPKLKTSVHQVCDCNDGVYYDNSCYDTLENAFDDSTDGSIIHVGGAVVEVSETIEFDTSVTLQGHACDSANKRAKIVAVSSFETKTGAMFVATNPSKQEVVLKDLEITSESEGQYVAAFHSLSKTDLGGEGKRQKVQLLCTNIHIHDMQSEESGVGIFLIGTYELVVDDECLFENLLTTTTDRDRWAGGPAIAVISLPESGTLDIAGQFTNNRAYFPSPGTEHAGGGALYLDWMAGRVNITARFNGNQANQGGAVQIQAILGTFTDNGVYTKNIAAEEGNGSRFGALGCIKLYSGATFVLKGSYIDNISEGRGGVVGTNIHMEGSLFMLQGTFKNNRAMNDGGIWGRWSSTTLKGKVVIDIGATIVGNIAEGDNNNSGVFNAVTSDEGSVSMSSSEWERRTTSMILNP
;
A
#
# COMPACT_ATOMS: atom_id res chain seq x y z
N MET A 1 -16.43 -33.20 45.52
CA MET A 1 -15.21 -33.35 46.34
C MET A 1 -14.40 -34.51 45.76
N SER A 2 -13.20 -34.18 45.26
CA SER A 2 -11.94 -34.93 45.42
C SER A 2 -11.89 -36.44 45.10
N THR A 3 -11.17 -36.79 44.00
CA THR A 3 -9.96 -37.67 43.94
C THR A 3 -10.01 -39.06 44.59
N ASN A 4 -9.45 -40.17 44.10
CA ASN A 4 -8.30 -40.43 43.21
C ASN A 4 -8.15 -41.97 43.03
N LEU A 5 -7.51 -42.40 41.91
CA LEU A 5 -6.61 -43.57 41.70
C LEU A 5 -7.12 -45.01 42.04
N SER A 6 -6.76 -46.12 41.38
CA SER A 6 -5.64 -46.57 40.52
C SER A 6 -6.06 -47.91 39.81
N LEU A 7 -5.36 -48.64 38.94
CA LEU A 7 -3.96 -48.73 38.50
C LEU A 7 -3.88 -49.60 37.20
N ALA A 8 -2.95 -49.25 36.31
CA ALA A 8 -2.09 -50.08 35.44
C ALA A 8 -2.63 -51.18 34.50
N SER A 9 -2.20 -51.08 33.23
CA SER A 9 -1.47 -52.16 32.53
C SER A 9 -0.64 -51.58 31.37
N LEU A 10 0.59 -52.09 31.28
CA LEU A 10 1.72 -51.71 30.42
C LEU A 10 1.89 -52.77 29.33
N ILE A 11 1.86 -52.43 28.03
CA ILE A 11 2.48 -53.21 26.94
C ILE A 11 3.00 -52.25 25.86
N ALA A 12 4.30 -52.39 25.56
CA ALA A 12 5.02 -51.72 24.48
C ALA A 12 4.95 -52.52 23.17
N VAL A 13 4.86 -51.87 22.00
CA VAL A 13 5.34 -52.41 20.72
C VAL A 13 5.81 -51.27 19.79
N LEU A 14 7.13 -51.31 19.52
CA LEU A 14 7.88 -50.96 18.31
C LEU A 14 7.35 -49.89 17.33
N SER A 15 8.08 -48.79 17.20
CA SER A 15 8.36 -48.18 15.90
C SER A 15 9.82 -48.48 15.50
N ALA A 16 9.95 -49.23 14.42
CA ALA A 16 11.22 -49.59 13.82
C ALA A 16 11.84 -48.36 13.14
N VAL A 17 13.08 -48.05 13.54
CA VAL A 17 13.99 -47.20 12.81
C VAL A 17 14.39 -47.92 11.53
N SER A 18 14.06 -47.35 10.37
CA SER A 18 14.74 -47.66 9.11
C SER A 18 15.41 -46.38 8.61
N LEU A 19 16.74 -46.36 8.74
CA LEU A 19 17.61 -45.41 8.08
C LEU A 19 17.42 -45.53 6.56
N THR A 20 17.02 -44.43 5.92
CA THR A 20 17.28 -44.21 4.50
C THR A 20 17.96 -42.85 4.32
N THR A 21 19.26 -42.95 4.02
CA THR A 21 20.09 -42.01 3.25
C THR A 21 20.02 -40.53 3.64
N GLY A 22 21.01 -40.12 4.43
CA GLY A 22 21.32 -38.72 4.69
C GLY A 22 21.55 -37.92 3.40
N ARG A 23 20.74 -36.88 3.23
CA ARG A 23 21.22 -35.59 2.78
C ARG A 23 21.32 -34.72 4.02
N SER A 24 22.54 -34.49 4.49
CA SER A 24 22.83 -33.35 5.35
C SER A 24 22.40 -32.11 4.56
N LEU A 25 21.30 -31.46 4.96
CA LEU A 25 21.08 -30.06 4.60
C LEU A 25 22.28 -29.31 5.18
N GLN A 26 23.23 -28.96 4.32
CA GLN A 26 24.30 -28.06 4.70
C GLN A 26 23.62 -26.72 4.96
N SER A 27 23.45 -26.37 6.24
CA SER A 27 22.98 -25.06 6.61
C SER A 27 23.89 -24.01 5.96
N PRO A 28 23.33 -22.92 5.41
CA PRO A 28 24.12 -21.88 4.77
C PRO A 28 25.18 -21.37 5.75
N THR A 29 26.40 -21.19 5.25
CA THR A 29 27.49 -20.60 6.03
C THR A 29 27.42 -19.10 5.81
N PHE A 30 27.29 -18.33 6.90
CA PHE A 30 27.22 -16.88 6.83
C PHE A 30 28.59 -16.28 7.13
N THR A 31 29.00 -15.29 6.34
CA THR A 31 30.16 -14.45 6.67
C THR A 31 29.65 -13.07 7.09
N ILE A 32 30.09 -12.60 8.26
CA ILE A 32 29.71 -11.27 8.74
C ILE A 32 30.71 -10.26 8.19
N GLU A 33 30.20 -9.29 7.44
CA GLU A 33 30.98 -8.26 6.76
C GLU A 33 30.57 -6.87 7.27
N ALA A 34 31.51 -5.93 7.25
CA ALA A 34 31.20 -4.52 7.47
C ALA A 34 31.44 -3.75 6.17
N ARG A 35 30.51 -2.89 5.78
CA ARG A 35 30.69 -1.92 4.70
C ARG A 35 30.74 -0.52 5.29
N ILE A 36 31.83 0.19 5.01
CA ILE A 36 31.98 1.61 5.37
C ILE A 36 31.71 2.42 4.10
N LEU A 37 30.82 3.41 4.21
CA LEU A 37 30.52 4.35 3.12
C LEU A 37 31.44 5.57 3.24
N SER A 38 32.14 5.93 2.15
CA SER A 38 32.85 7.21 2.07
C SER A 38 31.87 8.38 1.88
N GLU A 39 32.34 9.63 1.99
CA GLU A 39 31.56 10.84 1.70
C GLU A 39 30.96 10.86 0.27
N ASP A 40 31.51 10.03 -0.63
CA ASP A 40 31.08 9.90 -2.03
C ASP A 40 30.17 8.66 -2.25
N ASN A 41 29.69 8.04 -1.17
CA ASN A 41 28.92 6.79 -1.17
C ASN A 41 29.65 5.58 -1.79
N ALA A 42 30.98 5.60 -1.88
CA ALA A 42 31.74 4.42 -2.29
C ALA A 42 31.82 3.43 -1.11
N ALA A 43 31.27 2.22 -1.28
CA ALA A 43 31.29 1.19 -0.26
C ALA A 43 32.63 0.44 -0.27
N THR A 44 33.37 0.48 0.85
CA THR A 44 34.55 -0.38 1.05
C THR A 44 34.16 -1.57 1.93
N LYS A 45 34.45 -2.79 1.45
CA LYS A 45 34.10 -4.06 2.09
C LYS A 45 35.23 -4.53 3.02
N TYR A 46 34.88 -4.84 4.27
CA TYR A 46 35.80 -5.35 5.28
C TYR A 46 35.28 -6.68 5.83
N SER A 47 36.11 -7.71 5.77
CA SER A 47 35.85 -8.97 6.49
C SER A 47 36.11 -8.74 7.98
N LEU A 48 35.10 -8.98 8.82
CA LEU A 48 35.27 -8.96 10.29
C LEU A 48 35.93 -10.26 10.75
N SER A 49 37.17 -10.49 10.34
CA SER A 49 38.00 -11.58 10.86
C SER A 49 38.15 -11.48 12.39
N ASP A 50 38.42 -12.62 13.05
CA ASP A 50 38.76 -13.00 14.45
C ASP A 50 38.95 -11.97 15.58
N LYS A 51 39.12 -10.67 15.31
CA LYS A 51 39.42 -9.61 16.28
C LYS A 51 38.21 -9.07 17.03
N PHE A 52 37.00 -9.22 16.50
CA PHE A 52 35.77 -8.66 17.08
C PHE A 52 34.82 -9.71 17.67
N PHE A 53 35.17 -10.99 17.53
CA PHE A 53 34.45 -12.11 18.15
C PHE A 53 35.21 -12.61 19.37
N LYS A 54 34.48 -13.09 20.39
CA LYS A 54 35.11 -13.79 21.52
C LYS A 54 35.91 -14.99 20.98
N ASN A 55 37.11 -15.22 21.50
CA ASN A 55 37.90 -16.41 21.15
C ASN A 55 37.04 -17.68 21.33
N GLY A 56 36.93 -18.49 20.26
CA GLY A 56 36.12 -19.72 20.24
C GLY A 56 34.72 -19.59 19.61
N GLU A 57 34.32 -18.38 19.22
CA GLU A 57 33.07 -18.15 18.46
C GLU A 57 33.27 -18.23 16.94
N THR A 58 34.51 -18.07 16.48
CA THR A 58 34.92 -18.19 15.08
C THR A 58 34.72 -19.62 14.56
N GLY A 59 33.89 -19.78 13.53
CA GLY A 59 33.59 -21.09 12.91
C GLY A 59 32.28 -21.73 13.35
N LYS A 60 31.52 -21.08 14.25
CA LYS A 60 30.15 -21.51 14.57
C LYS A 60 29.18 -21.07 13.47
N VAL A 61 28.19 -21.91 13.20
CA VAL A 61 27.11 -21.60 12.26
C VAL A 61 26.00 -20.89 13.03
N TYR A 62 25.84 -19.60 12.77
CA TYR A 62 24.77 -18.79 13.35
C TYR A 62 23.53 -18.78 12.45
N ASN A 63 22.35 -18.77 13.06
CA ASN A 63 21.06 -18.71 12.39
C ASN A 63 20.15 -17.71 13.10
N TRP A 64 19.05 -17.34 12.44
CA TRP A 64 17.94 -16.67 13.12
C TRP A 64 17.26 -17.68 14.03
N ILE A 65 17.34 -17.46 15.34
CA ILE A 65 16.71 -18.33 16.33
C ILE A 65 15.30 -17.82 16.65
N ARG A 66 15.11 -16.49 16.65
CA ARG A 66 13.82 -15.80 16.89
C ARG A 66 13.74 -14.52 16.05
N PRO A 67 12.55 -13.92 15.84
CA PRO A 67 12.44 -12.62 15.17
C PRO A 67 13.32 -11.57 15.85
N GLY A 68 14.26 -10.98 15.10
CA GLY A 68 15.19 -9.99 15.64
C GLY A 68 16.32 -10.56 16.50
N GLN A 69 16.57 -11.87 16.50
CA GLN A 69 17.65 -12.47 17.29
C GLN A 69 18.44 -13.52 16.50
N ILE A 70 19.76 -13.31 16.39
CA ILE A 70 20.71 -14.22 15.76
C ILE A 70 21.45 -14.99 16.85
N GLY A 71 21.62 -16.30 16.66
CA GLY A 71 22.24 -17.18 17.64
C GLY A 71 22.60 -18.54 17.05
N PHE A 72 22.93 -19.50 17.91
CA PHE A 72 23.05 -20.91 17.54
C PHE A 72 22.45 -21.79 18.62
N VAL A 73 22.17 -23.05 18.28
CA VAL A 73 21.75 -24.06 19.25
C VAL A 73 22.99 -24.83 19.68
N ASP A 74 23.32 -24.83 20.97
CA ASP A 74 24.48 -25.56 21.48
C ASP A 74 24.27 -27.08 21.46
N GLU A 75 25.31 -27.84 21.81
CA GLU A 75 25.26 -29.32 21.83
C GLU A 75 24.25 -29.90 22.83
N PHE A 76 23.72 -29.07 23.74
CA PHE A 76 22.69 -29.43 24.72
C PHE A 76 21.28 -29.04 24.28
N GLY A 77 21.13 -28.49 23.08
CA GLY A 77 19.84 -28.02 22.56
C GLY A 77 19.42 -26.64 23.08
N GLU A 78 20.33 -25.89 23.72
CA GLU A 78 20.03 -24.57 24.25
C GLU A 78 20.22 -23.49 23.18
N GLU A 79 19.22 -22.62 23.03
CA GLU A 79 19.23 -21.47 22.13
C GLU A 79 20.08 -20.33 22.72
N LEU A 80 21.24 -20.07 22.11
CA LEU A 80 22.20 -19.06 22.55
C LEU A 80 22.27 -17.93 21.54
N CYS A 81 21.86 -16.74 21.96
CA CYS A 81 21.82 -15.57 21.09
C CYS A 81 23.09 -14.74 21.22
N LEU A 82 23.53 -14.20 20.09
CA LEU A 82 24.61 -13.22 20.04
C LEU A 82 24.24 -12.03 20.92
N SER A 83 25.20 -11.63 21.72
CA SER A 83 25.16 -10.51 22.65
C SER A 83 26.38 -9.62 22.42
N LEU A 84 26.24 -8.34 22.74
CA LEU A 84 27.39 -7.50 22.97
C LEU A 84 27.98 -7.86 24.33
N LEU A 85 29.27 -8.15 24.36
CA LEU A 85 29.98 -8.55 25.55
C LEU A 85 31.08 -7.54 25.85
N HIS A 86 31.23 -7.25 27.14
CA HIS A 86 32.25 -6.35 27.66
C HIS A 86 33.28 -7.15 28.47
N ASP A 87 34.56 -7.09 28.08
CA ASP A 87 35.69 -7.65 28.85
C ASP A 87 36.76 -6.58 29.00
N GLY A 88 36.82 -5.98 30.19
CA GLY A 88 37.67 -4.83 30.47
C GLY A 88 37.29 -3.63 29.60
N THR A 89 38.24 -3.12 28.81
CA THR A 89 38.03 -1.99 27.89
C THR A 89 37.67 -2.42 26.47
N ASN A 90 37.52 -3.73 26.23
CA ASN A 90 37.25 -4.27 24.91
C ASN A 90 35.78 -4.68 24.80
N ASN A 91 35.17 -4.30 23.68
CA ASN A 91 33.83 -4.72 23.30
C ASN A 91 33.96 -5.76 22.18
N TYR A 92 33.19 -6.83 22.29
CA TYR A 92 33.16 -7.89 21.27
C TYR A 92 31.76 -8.47 21.14
N ILE A 93 31.49 -9.08 19.99
CA ILE A 93 30.24 -9.76 19.71
C ILE A 93 30.43 -11.25 20.00
N GLY A 94 29.53 -11.85 20.76
CA GLY A 94 29.59 -13.27 21.06
C GLY A 94 28.51 -13.72 22.03
N VAL A 95 28.55 -14.99 22.41
CA VAL A 95 27.67 -15.54 23.45
C VAL A 95 28.42 -15.52 24.79
N ASP A 96 27.80 -15.00 25.86
CA ASP A 96 28.42 -15.09 27.18
C ASP A 96 28.41 -16.54 27.67
N SER A 97 29.55 -17.19 27.55
CA SER A 97 29.80 -18.54 28.07
C SER A 97 30.28 -18.54 29.53
N SER A 98 30.55 -17.37 30.12
CA SER A 98 31.29 -17.23 31.38
C SER A 98 30.41 -16.98 32.60
N SER A 99 29.13 -16.67 32.46
CA SER A 99 28.22 -16.44 33.59
C SER A 99 27.19 -17.57 33.75
N ALA A 100 26.68 -17.75 34.98
CA ALA A 100 25.61 -18.69 35.30
C ALA A 100 24.27 -18.38 34.57
N THR A 101 24.26 -17.29 33.81
CA THR A 101 23.19 -16.82 32.93
C THR A 101 23.75 -16.73 31.52
N LYS A 102 23.89 -17.88 30.84
CA LYS A 102 24.15 -17.90 29.38
C LYS A 102 23.19 -16.91 28.70
N SER A 103 23.65 -16.19 27.68
CA SER A 103 22.82 -15.29 26.85
C SER A 103 21.75 -16.09 26.09
N LYS A 104 20.72 -16.57 26.80
CA LYS A 104 19.62 -17.30 26.20
C LYS A 104 18.83 -16.36 25.31
N CYS A 105 18.36 -16.88 24.20
CA CYS A 105 17.37 -16.18 23.38
C CYS A 105 16.11 -15.98 24.22
N GLU A 106 15.70 -14.73 24.40
CA GLU A 106 14.53 -14.37 25.21
C GLU A 106 13.35 -14.05 24.30
N THR A 107 12.13 -14.34 24.75
CA THR A 107 10.87 -13.96 24.08
C THR A 107 10.54 -12.48 24.26
N THR A 108 11.54 -11.60 24.11
CA THR A 108 11.35 -10.15 24.14
C THR A 108 11.52 -9.62 22.72
N SER A 109 10.61 -8.75 22.30
CA SER A 109 10.56 -8.15 20.97
C SER A 109 11.67 -7.13 20.69
N GLU A 110 12.60 -6.91 21.64
CA GLU A 110 13.32 -5.64 21.76
C GLU A 110 14.84 -5.77 21.93
N ARG A 111 15.46 -6.92 21.61
CA ARG A 111 16.92 -7.05 21.82
C ARG A 111 17.78 -6.52 20.68
N TRP A 112 17.32 -6.57 19.43
CA TRP A 112 18.04 -5.99 18.29
C TRP A 112 17.05 -5.43 17.26
N GLU A 113 17.17 -4.14 16.95
CA GLU A 113 16.40 -3.52 15.88
C GLU A 113 17.12 -3.66 14.54
N THR A 114 16.42 -4.18 13.53
CA THR A 114 16.86 -4.08 12.13
C THR A 114 16.31 -2.78 11.57
N PHE A 115 17.20 -1.87 11.16
CA PHE A 115 16.80 -0.69 10.40
C PHE A 115 16.78 -1.05 8.92
N ALA A 116 15.67 -0.78 8.25
CA ALA A 116 15.66 -0.66 6.80
C ALA A 116 16.36 0.66 6.44
N VAL A 117 17.57 0.59 5.90
CA VAL A 117 18.26 1.79 5.38
C VAL A 117 17.50 2.25 4.14
N ASN A 118 16.92 3.45 4.21
CA ASN A 118 16.38 4.13 3.04
C ASN A 118 17.52 4.36 2.02
N LYS A 119 17.37 3.79 0.82
CA LYS A 119 18.16 4.04 -0.40
C LYS A 119 19.69 3.93 -0.24
N SER A 120 20.25 2.83 -0.77
CA SER A 120 21.50 2.92 -1.52
C SER A 120 21.25 2.41 -2.94
N ASP A 121 21.70 3.17 -3.93
CA ASP A 121 21.49 2.91 -5.35
C ASP A 121 21.81 1.46 -5.74
N SER A 122 20.81 0.83 -6.36
CA SER A 122 20.91 -0.29 -7.30
C SER A 122 22.17 -1.17 -7.21
N SER A 123 22.20 -2.13 -6.29
CA SER A 123 22.54 -3.53 -6.57
C SER A 123 22.58 -4.37 -5.31
N LEU A 124 21.76 -5.44 -5.33
CA LEU A 124 21.68 -6.57 -4.40
C LEU A 124 21.12 -6.28 -2.99
N GLU A 125 20.02 -7.00 -2.70
CA GLU A 125 19.40 -7.15 -1.39
C GLU A 125 20.40 -7.79 -0.41
N GLU A 126 20.86 -7.05 0.60
CA GLU A 126 21.42 -7.66 1.81
C GLU A 126 20.87 -6.91 3.05
N PRO A 127 20.41 -7.63 4.09
CA PRO A 127 19.89 -7.02 5.32
C PRO A 127 21.03 -6.33 6.10
N VAL A 128 20.80 -5.06 6.44
CA VAL A 128 21.69 -4.26 7.30
C VAL A 128 21.32 -4.52 8.77
N ILE A 129 22.30 -4.89 9.60
CA ILE A 129 22.14 -4.98 11.05
C ILE A 129 22.88 -3.82 11.70
N LEU A 130 22.13 -2.88 12.27
CA LEU A 130 22.65 -1.96 13.28
C LEU A 130 22.34 -2.57 14.63
N LEU A 131 23.38 -2.86 15.41
CA LEU A 131 23.21 -3.36 16.77
C LEU A 131 22.86 -2.16 17.66
N ASN A 132 21.57 -1.96 17.91
CA ASN A 132 21.04 -1.04 18.93
C ASN A 132 20.69 -1.85 20.18
N ASP A 133 21.39 -1.61 21.28
CA ASP A 133 20.95 -2.11 22.58
C ASP A 133 19.94 -1.11 23.16
N VAL A 134 18.66 -1.45 23.05
CA VAL A 134 17.52 -0.65 23.52
C VAL A 134 17.63 -0.32 25.01
N THR A 135 18.38 -1.11 25.77
CA THR A 135 18.59 -0.91 27.21
C THR A 135 19.60 0.20 27.51
N SER A 136 20.60 0.39 26.64
CA SER A 136 21.69 1.35 26.86
C SER A 136 21.63 2.58 25.95
N GLY A 137 20.85 2.54 24.86
CA GLY A 137 20.75 3.65 23.89
C GLY A 137 22.02 3.86 23.07
N GLN A 138 22.92 2.88 23.05
CA GLN A 138 24.20 2.96 22.34
C GLN A 138 24.16 2.20 21.01
N CYS A 139 24.78 2.78 19.99
CA CYS A 139 24.97 2.16 18.68
C CYS A 139 26.42 1.67 18.55
N ALA A 140 26.61 0.49 17.95
CA ALA A 140 27.94 0.01 17.57
C ALA A 140 28.37 0.65 16.23
N TYR A 141 29.54 1.30 16.20
CA TYR A 141 30.12 1.90 14.98
C TYR A 141 31.57 1.48 14.77
N LEU A 142 32.05 1.48 13.52
CA LEU A 142 33.48 1.34 13.24
C LEU A 142 34.17 2.71 13.37
N ALA A 143 35.06 2.85 14.35
CA ALA A 143 35.89 4.03 14.57
C ALA A 143 37.28 3.83 13.96
N THR A 144 37.81 4.82 13.25
CA THR A 144 39.23 4.87 12.83
C THR A 144 40.03 5.72 13.81
N ASN A 145 41.17 5.22 14.30
CA ASN A 145 42.13 6.10 14.95
C ASN A 145 42.96 6.84 13.88
N SER A 146 42.62 8.10 13.61
CA SER A 146 43.33 8.95 12.65
C SER A 146 44.56 9.64 13.26
N GLU A 147 45.36 8.93 14.05
CA GLU A 147 46.66 9.43 14.51
C GLU A 147 47.77 8.96 13.55
N GLY A 148 47.96 9.71 12.46
CA GLY A 148 49.19 9.64 11.64
C GLY A 148 49.00 9.18 10.19
N LYS A 149 49.49 9.99 9.26
CA LYS A 149 49.33 9.88 7.79
C LYS A 149 50.05 8.70 7.09
N THR A 150 50.31 7.57 7.74
CA THR A 150 50.98 6.45 7.05
C THR A 150 50.49 5.07 7.49
N GLN A 151 49.80 4.42 6.55
CA GLN A 151 49.68 2.98 6.31
C GLN A 151 49.48 2.09 7.54
N ASN A 152 48.26 2.09 8.05
CA ASN A 152 47.46 0.94 8.49
C ASN A 152 46.35 1.49 9.37
N GLU A 153 45.24 1.92 8.74
CA GLU A 153 44.06 2.33 9.48
C GLU A 153 43.59 1.15 10.33
N LYS A 154 43.71 1.28 11.64
CA LYS A 154 43.14 0.35 12.59
C LYS A 154 41.73 0.81 12.87
N TYR A 155 40.79 -0.04 12.49
CA TYR A 155 39.38 0.13 12.75
C TYR A 155 39.03 -0.58 14.06
N TYR A 156 38.26 0.07 14.92
CA TYR A 156 37.79 -0.46 16.20
C TYR A 156 36.25 -0.44 16.20
N LEU A 157 35.61 -1.43 16.84
CA LEU A 157 34.17 -1.37 17.10
C LEU A 157 33.96 -0.55 18.39
N GLY A 158 33.55 0.71 18.22
CA GLY A 158 33.27 1.64 19.31
C GLY A 158 31.79 1.67 19.67
N LEU A 159 31.49 2.12 20.90
CA LEU A 159 30.13 2.43 21.37
C LEU A 159 30.01 3.93 21.60
N GLY A 160 28.89 4.52 21.21
CA GLY A 160 28.63 5.95 21.34
C GLY A 160 27.17 6.28 21.10
N ASP A 161 26.82 7.54 21.36
CA ASP A 161 25.48 8.07 21.09
C ASP A 161 25.19 8.00 19.58
N CYS A 162 23.98 7.59 19.20
CA CYS A 162 23.58 7.30 17.82
C CYS A 162 23.55 8.53 16.87
N GLU A 163 24.17 9.66 17.25
CA GLU A 163 24.34 10.88 16.45
C GLU A 163 25.70 10.96 15.73
N ALA A 164 26.47 9.88 15.66
CA ALA A 164 27.77 9.88 14.98
C ALA A 164 27.63 10.11 13.47
N SER A 165 28.41 11.04 12.93
CA SER A 165 28.34 11.52 11.54
C SER A 165 28.88 10.55 10.47
N TYR A 166 29.38 9.37 10.87
CA TYR A 166 29.80 8.31 9.95
C TYR A 166 29.10 7.00 10.32
N LEU A 167 28.14 6.59 9.51
CA LEU A 167 27.37 5.37 9.70
C LEU A 167 28.13 4.18 9.07
N ALA A 168 28.37 3.13 9.86
CA ALA A 168 28.90 1.87 9.34
C ALA A 168 27.75 0.85 9.24
N ASN A 169 27.59 0.23 8.06
CA ASN A 169 26.58 -0.80 7.85
C ASN A 169 27.22 -2.17 8.07
N LEU A 170 26.77 -2.91 9.08
CA LEU A 170 27.11 -4.33 9.22
C LEU A 170 26.14 -5.15 8.36
N ILE A 171 26.69 -6.04 7.54
CA ILE A 171 25.91 -6.85 6.59
C ILE A 171 26.27 -8.33 6.79
N LEU A 172 25.25 -9.19 6.89
CA LEU A 172 25.45 -10.64 6.84
C LEU A 172 25.31 -11.10 5.40
N ALA A 173 26.42 -11.54 4.80
CA ALA A 173 26.44 -12.12 3.48
C ALA A 173 26.24 -13.65 3.58
N ILE A 174 25.34 -14.18 2.76
CA ILE A 174 25.13 -15.63 2.59
C ILE A 174 26.08 -16.11 1.51
N ASP A 175 27.02 -16.99 1.85
CA ASP A 175 27.92 -17.55 0.84
C ASP A 175 27.25 -18.76 0.17
N ASN A 176 26.66 -18.53 -1.02
CA ASN A 176 25.96 -19.54 -1.80
C ASN A 176 26.83 -20.15 -2.91
N ASP A 177 28.12 -20.37 -2.66
CA ASP A 177 29.02 -20.87 -3.69
C ASP A 177 28.91 -22.39 -3.88
N LEU A 178 27.97 -22.81 -4.74
CA LEU A 178 27.91 -24.15 -5.33
C LEU A 178 27.71 -24.03 -6.86
N SER A 179 28.72 -23.51 -7.53
CA SER A 179 28.85 -23.60 -8.99
C SER A 179 29.01 -25.07 -9.44
N THR A 180 27.97 -25.64 -10.04
CA THR A 180 28.09 -26.80 -10.94
C THR A 180 27.58 -26.44 -12.33
N THR A 181 28.53 -26.24 -13.24
CA THR A 181 28.33 -26.04 -14.67
C THR A 181 27.91 -27.33 -15.37
N LEU A 182 26.77 -27.32 -16.09
CA LEU A 182 26.58 -28.17 -17.27
C LEU A 182 25.78 -27.44 -18.35
N SER A 183 26.45 -27.26 -19.50
CA SER A 183 25.87 -26.86 -20.78
C SER A 183 25.07 -27.99 -21.42
N ALA A 184 23.94 -27.67 -22.03
CA ALA A 184 23.58 -28.15 -23.37
C ALA A 184 22.40 -27.36 -23.96
N THR A 185 22.62 -26.73 -25.10
CA THR A 185 21.58 -26.35 -26.08
C THR A 185 21.07 -27.62 -26.79
N PRO A 186 19.80 -27.67 -27.23
CA PRO A 186 19.60 -27.53 -28.67
C PRO A 186 18.30 -26.80 -29.12
N SER A 187 18.48 -26.15 -30.28
CA SER A 187 17.60 -25.76 -31.41
C SER A 187 16.07 -25.64 -31.33
N PRO A 188 15.50 -24.69 -32.12
CA PRO A 188 14.07 -24.39 -32.21
C PRO A 188 13.35 -25.28 -33.23
N THR A 189 12.07 -25.59 -32.99
CA THR A 189 11.16 -26.13 -34.01
C THR A 189 9.73 -25.64 -33.72
N PRO A 190 8.94 -25.26 -34.74
CA PRO A 190 7.85 -24.31 -34.59
C PRO A 190 6.48 -24.93 -34.25
N SER A 191 5.63 -24.03 -33.74
CA SER A 191 4.22 -24.09 -33.33
C SER A 191 3.33 -25.25 -33.82
N PRO A 192 2.31 -25.54 -33.00
CA PRO A 192 0.93 -25.38 -33.43
C PRO A 192 0.29 -24.20 -32.69
N LYS A 193 -0.21 -23.22 -33.45
CA LYS A 193 -1.18 -22.26 -32.92
C LYS A 193 -2.44 -23.05 -32.54
N LEU A 194 -2.67 -23.27 -31.25
CA LEU A 194 -3.99 -23.62 -30.77
C LEU A 194 -4.88 -22.38 -30.94
N LYS A 195 -5.64 -22.37 -32.04
CA LYS A 195 -6.87 -21.58 -32.11
C LYS A 195 -7.96 -22.45 -31.48
N THR A 196 -8.24 -22.24 -30.21
CA THR A 196 -9.40 -22.77 -29.49
C THR A 196 -9.96 -21.58 -28.70
N SER A 197 -10.88 -20.86 -29.34
CA SER A 197 -12.34 -20.96 -29.18
C SER A 197 -12.85 -20.18 -27.97
N VAL A 198 -12.78 -18.86 -28.12
CA VAL A 198 -13.52 -17.83 -27.36
C VAL A 198 -15.04 -18.12 -27.29
N HIS A 199 -15.56 -19.08 -28.09
CA HIS A 199 -16.96 -19.53 -28.03
C HIS A 199 -17.27 -20.65 -27.03
N GLN A 200 -16.29 -21.31 -26.40
CA GLN A 200 -16.58 -22.47 -25.54
C GLN A 200 -17.24 -22.11 -24.21
N VAL A 201 -16.94 -20.94 -23.64
CA VAL A 201 -17.56 -20.49 -22.39
C VAL A 201 -19.07 -20.28 -22.53
N CYS A 202 -19.54 -19.93 -23.73
CA CYS A 202 -20.95 -19.73 -24.02
C CYS A 202 -21.74 -21.04 -24.11
N ASP A 203 -21.05 -22.18 -24.21
CA ASP A 203 -21.64 -23.51 -24.20
C ASP A 203 -21.73 -24.09 -22.76
N CYS A 204 -21.15 -23.42 -21.76
CA CYS A 204 -21.24 -23.82 -20.35
C CYS A 204 -22.56 -23.36 -19.73
N ASN A 205 -23.27 -24.27 -19.06
CA ASN A 205 -24.59 -23.99 -18.47
C ASN A 205 -24.53 -22.84 -17.46
N ASP A 206 -23.53 -22.87 -16.57
CA ASP A 206 -23.33 -21.87 -15.52
C ASP A 206 -22.37 -20.75 -15.94
N GLY A 207 -21.97 -20.73 -17.21
CA GLY A 207 -21.17 -19.64 -17.77
C GLY A 207 -19.72 -19.56 -17.30
N VAL A 208 -19.21 -20.54 -16.56
CA VAL A 208 -17.81 -20.57 -16.07
C VAL A 208 -17.02 -21.61 -16.84
N TYR A 209 -15.87 -21.20 -17.38
CA TYR A 209 -14.97 -22.07 -18.14
C TYR A 209 -13.51 -21.84 -17.76
N TYR A 210 -12.81 -22.92 -17.42
CA TYR A 210 -11.39 -22.92 -17.08
C TYR A 210 -10.77 -24.27 -17.48
N ASP A 211 -9.51 -24.25 -17.91
CA ASP A 211 -8.73 -25.41 -18.38
C ASP A 211 -9.52 -26.48 -19.18
N ASN A 212 -10.19 -26.03 -20.25
CA ASN A 212 -10.96 -26.90 -21.14
C ASN A 212 -12.18 -27.61 -20.53
N SER A 213 -12.66 -27.12 -19.37
CA SER A 213 -13.78 -27.69 -18.64
C SER A 213 -14.78 -26.61 -18.23
N CYS A 214 -16.07 -26.95 -18.23
CA CYS A 214 -17.11 -26.11 -17.64
C CYS A 214 -17.16 -26.37 -16.13
N TYR A 215 -17.33 -25.31 -15.36
CA TYR A 215 -17.46 -25.34 -13.91
C TYR A 215 -18.87 -24.94 -13.49
N ASP A 216 -19.40 -25.61 -12.47
CA ASP A 216 -20.75 -25.33 -11.94
C ASP A 216 -20.78 -24.01 -11.16
N THR A 217 -19.64 -23.58 -10.60
CA THR A 217 -19.50 -22.32 -9.84
C THR A 217 -18.19 -21.64 -10.16
N LEU A 218 -18.16 -20.32 -9.92
CA LEU A 218 -16.94 -19.54 -10.06
C LEU A 218 -15.89 -19.94 -9.00
N GLU A 219 -16.32 -20.20 -7.77
CA GLU A 219 -15.47 -20.66 -6.66
C GLU A 219 -14.67 -21.92 -7.04
N ASN A 220 -15.33 -22.95 -7.60
CA ASN A 220 -14.66 -24.19 -8.02
C ASN A 220 -13.58 -23.92 -9.08
N ALA A 221 -13.79 -22.93 -9.97
CA ALA A 221 -12.79 -22.56 -10.97
C ALA A 221 -11.60 -21.80 -10.36
N PHE A 222 -11.81 -21.04 -9.28
CA PHE A 222 -10.74 -20.41 -8.51
C PHE A 222 -9.94 -21.45 -7.71
N ASP A 223 -10.61 -22.42 -7.08
CA ASP A 223 -9.96 -23.50 -6.32
C ASP A 223 -9.00 -24.35 -7.17
N ASP A 224 -9.36 -24.59 -8.43
CA ASP A 224 -8.54 -25.34 -9.39
C ASP A 224 -7.51 -24.45 -10.13
N SER A 225 -7.54 -23.13 -9.91
CA SER A 225 -6.66 -22.19 -10.59
C SER A 225 -5.22 -22.27 -10.10
N THR A 226 -4.29 -21.89 -10.96
CA THR A 226 -2.86 -21.71 -10.63
C THR A 226 -2.38 -20.33 -11.07
N ASP A 227 -1.22 -19.88 -10.58
CA ASP A 227 -0.66 -18.58 -10.98
C ASP A 227 -0.58 -18.40 -12.50
N GLY A 228 -1.13 -17.30 -12.99
CA GLY A 228 -1.23 -16.98 -14.42
C GLY A 228 -2.46 -17.56 -15.12
N SER A 229 -3.37 -18.21 -14.39
CA SER A 229 -4.60 -18.77 -14.96
C SER A 229 -5.54 -17.70 -15.50
N ILE A 230 -6.29 -18.07 -16.55
CA ILE A 230 -7.37 -17.26 -17.10
C ILE A 230 -8.68 -18.00 -16.88
N ILE A 231 -9.55 -17.45 -16.05
CA ILE A 231 -10.90 -17.94 -15.80
C ILE A 231 -11.84 -17.16 -16.72
N HIS A 232 -12.61 -17.88 -17.54
CA HIS A 232 -13.52 -17.28 -18.50
C HIS A 232 -14.95 -17.28 -17.94
N VAL A 233 -15.61 -16.13 -18.04
CA VAL A 233 -17.00 -15.92 -17.64
C VAL A 233 -17.82 -15.60 -18.90
N GLY A 234 -18.92 -16.31 -19.11
CA GLY A 234 -19.84 -16.12 -20.24
C GLY A 234 -21.27 -16.46 -19.82
N GLY A 235 -22.18 -16.51 -20.79
CA GLY A 235 -23.60 -16.78 -20.52
C GLY A 235 -24.38 -15.56 -20.04
N ALA A 236 -25.60 -15.78 -19.54
CA ALA A 236 -26.53 -14.70 -19.22
C ALA A 236 -26.25 -14.01 -17.88
N VAL A 237 -25.94 -14.79 -16.82
CA VAL A 237 -25.58 -14.32 -15.46
C VAL A 237 -24.82 -15.44 -14.76
N VAL A 238 -23.70 -15.12 -14.09
CA VAL A 238 -22.99 -16.01 -13.16
C VAL A 238 -23.25 -15.54 -11.73
N GLU A 239 -23.75 -16.42 -10.89
CA GLU A 239 -24.14 -16.11 -9.51
C GLU A 239 -23.00 -16.40 -8.52
N VAL A 240 -22.86 -15.55 -7.50
CA VAL A 240 -21.94 -15.74 -6.37
C VAL A 240 -22.73 -15.69 -5.08
N SER A 241 -22.68 -16.77 -4.31
CA SER A 241 -23.44 -16.97 -3.07
C SER A 241 -22.64 -16.80 -1.78
N GLU A 242 -21.32 -16.77 -1.88
CA GLU A 242 -20.40 -16.55 -0.77
C GLU A 242 -19.10 -15.90 -1.26
N THR A 243 -18.27 -15.47 -0.32
CA THR A 243 -16.98 -14.87 -0.63
C THR A 243 -16.05 -15.91 -1.26
N ILE A 244 -15.48 -15.59 -2.41
CA ILE A 244 -14.47 -16.38 -3.10
C ILE A 244 -13.10 -15.84 -2.69
N GLU A 245 -12.44 -16.56 -1.79
CA GLU A 245 -11.07 -16.28 -1.37
C GLU A 245 -10.07 -17.00 -2.29
N PHE A 246 -9.02 -16.31 -2.75
CA PHE A 246 -8.02 -16.93 -3.62
C PHE A 246 -6.63 -16.30 -3.43
N ASP A 247 -5.59 -17.13 -3.42
CA ASP A 247 -4.19 -16.73 -3.21
C ASP A 247 -3.33 -16.79 -4.49
N THR A 248 -3.94 -17.20 -5.60
CA THR A 248 -3.31 -17.30 -6.92
C THR A 248 -3.44 -15.99 -7.71
N SER A 249 -2.46 -15.72 -8.56
CA SER A 249 -2.52 -14.62 -9.53
C SER A 249 -3.35 -15.05 -10.73
N VAL A 250 -4.42 -14.33 -11.06
CA VAL A 250 -5.42 -14.76 -12.05
C VAL A 250 -5.92 -13.62 -12.93
N THR A 251 -6.37 -13.99 -14.12
CA THR A 251 -7.20 -13.13 -14.98
C THR A 251 -8.63 -13.65 -15.00
N LEU A 252 -9.58 -12.83 -14.58
CA LEU A 252 -11.00 -13.08 -14.75
C LEU A 252 -11.49 -12.31 -15.98
N GLN A 253 -11.89 -13.03 -17.03
CA GLN A 253 -12.24 -12.45 -18.32
C GLN A 253 -13.66 -12.80 -18.76
N GLY A 254 -14.47 -11.76 -18.97
CA GLY A 254 -15.81 -11.87 -19.52
C GLY A 254 -15.86 -12.05 -21.05
N HIS A 255 -16.88 -12.76 -21.52
CA HIS A 255 -17.18 -13.00 -22.93
C HIS A 255 -18.67 -12.76 -23.18
N ALA A 256 -18.98 -11.89 -24.14
CA ALA A 256 -20.35 -11.68 -24.60
C ALA A 256 -20.84 -12.93 -25.37
N CYS A 257 -21.82 -13.65 -24.83
CA CYS A 257 -22.34 -14.87 -25.44
C CYS A 257 -23.59 -14.68 -26.29
N ASP A 258 -24.23 -13.52 -26.15
CA ASP A 258 -25.39 -13.08 -26.90
C ASP A 258 -25.05 -11.92 -27.85
N SER A 259 -25.81 -11.82 -28.95
CA SER A 259 -25.57 -10.85 -30.04
C SER A 259 -25.74 -9.38 -29.63
N ALA A 260 -26.08 -9.12 -28.36
CA ALA A 260 -26.29 -7.79 -27.82
C ALA A 260 -25.01 -7.10 -27.31
N ASN A 261 -23.83 -7.73 -27.44
CA ASN A 261 -22.55 -7.20 -26.95
C ASN A 261 -22.60 -6.78 -25.47
N LYS A 262 -23.34 -7.53 -24.64
CA LYS A 262 -23.38 -7.29 -23.20
C LYS A 262 -22.13 -7.88 -22.56
N ARG A 263 -21.58 -7.19 -21.56
CA ARG A 263 -20.48 -7.73 -20.73
C ARG A 263 -20.97 -8.98 -20.02
N ALA A 264 -20.07 -9.92 -19.75
CA ALA A 264 -20.41 -11.06 -18.92
C ALA A 264 -20.73 -10.56 -17.52
N LYS A 265 -21.89 -10.98 -16.99
CA LYS A 265 -22.44 -10.42 -15.76
C LYS A 265 -22.25 -11.39 -14.59
N ILE A 266 -21.64 -10.90 -13.53
CA ILE A 266 -21.49 -11.59 -12.24
C ILE A 266 -22.39 -10.89 -11.22
N VAL A 267 -23.21 -11.66 -10.50
CA VAL A 267 -24.21 -11.14 -9.58
C VAL A 267 -24.05 -11.79 -8.21
N ALA A 268 -23.93 -10.98 -7.16
CA ALA A 268 -24.12 -11.46 -5.79
C ALA A 268 -25.60 -11.76 -5.57
N VAL A 269 -25.94 -13.01 -5.26
CA VAL A 269 -27.34 -13.40 -5.01
C VAL A 269 -27.87 -12.74 -3.74
N SER A 270 -29.17 -12.52 -3.64
CA SER A 270 -29.81 -11.82 -2.52
C SER A 270 -29.59 -12.46 -1.14
N SER A 271 -29.23 -13.74 -1.06
CA SER A 271 -28.86 -14.38 0.21
C SER A 271 -27.43 -14.07 0.67
N PHE A 272 -26.57 -13.53 -0.20
CA PHE A 272 -25.20 -13.16 0.12
C PHE A 272 -25.13 -11.71 0.61
N GLU A 273 -25.31 -11.53 1.92
CA GLU A 273 -25.26 -10.22 2.57
C GLU A 273 -24.05 -10.14 3.51
N THR A 274 -23.11 -9.27 3.20
CA THR A 274 -21.93 -9.00 4.03
C THR A 274 -21.66 -7.50 4.15
N LYS A 275 -21.73 -6.99 5.38
CA LYS A 275 -21.53 -5.56 5.66
C LYS A 275 -20.16 -5.05 5.27
N THR A 276 -19.12 -5.88 5.35
CA THR A 276 -17.73 -5.46 5.15
C THR A 276 -16.96 -6.36 4.19
N GLY A 277 -17.54 -7.49 3.76
CA GLY A 277 -16.88 -8.43 2.85
C GLY A 277 -17.13 -8.11 1.39
N ALA A 278 -16.44 -8.87 0.53
CA ALA A 278 -16.54 -8.78 -0.92
C ALA A 278 -16.85 -10.15 -1.56
N MET A 279 -17.28 -10.13 -2.82
CA MET A 279 -17.43 -11.33 -3.66
C MET A 279 -16.07 -11.97 -3.90
N PHE A 280 -15.05 -11.16 -4.16
CA PHE A 280 -13.69 -11.62 -4.46
C PHE A 280 -12.72 -11.08 -3.41
N VAL A 281 -11.97 -11.98 -2.77
CA VAL A 281 -10.92 -11.59 -1.81
C VAL A 281 -9.59 -12.20 -2.22
N ALA A 282 -8.65 -11.34 -2.59
CA ALA A 282 -7.26 -11.72 -2.87
C ALA A 282 -6.52 -11.94 -1.54
N THR A 283 -6.08 -13.17 -1.25
CA THR A 283 -5.57 -13.57 0.08
C THR A 283 -4.07 -13.83 0.16
N ASN A 284 -3.31 -13.72 -0.93
CA ASN A 284 -1.86 -13.93 -0.87
C ASN A 284 -1.19 -12.80 -0.05
N PRO A 285 -0.56 -13.08 1.11
CA PRO A 285 -0.03 -12.04 1.99
C PRO A 285 1.18 -11.29 1.43
N SER A 286 1.75 -11.78 0.32
CA SER A 286 2.90 -11.19 -0.36
C SER A 286 2.49 -10.34 -1.57
N LYS A 287 2.75 -10.81 -2.79
CA LYS A 287 2.32 -10.18 -4.05
C LYS A 287 1.29 -11.06 -4.74
N GLN A 288 0.30 -10.41 -5.34
CA GLN A 288 -0.71 -11.08 -6.16
C GLN A 288 -1.03 -10.20 -7.37
N GLU A 289 -1.13 -10.80 -8.55
CA GLU A 289 -1.52 -10.12 -9.78
C GLU A 289 -2.95 -10.54 -10.14
N VAL A 290 -3.83 -9.55 -10.29
CA VAL A 290 -5.25 -9.78 -10.63
C VAL A 290 -5.61 -8.93 -11.83
N VAL A 291 -6.27 -9.54 -12.81
CA VAL A 291 -6.79 -8.84 -13.98
C VAL A 291 -8.30 -9.06 -14.06
N LEU A 292 -9.08 -7.98 -14.07
CA LEU A 292 -10.53 -8.01 -14.28
C LEU A 292 -10.83 -7.39 -15.64
N LYS A 293 -11.46 -8.15 -16.53
CA LYS A 293 -11.63 -7.72 -17.92
C LYS A 293 -12.98 -8.07 -18.52
N ASP A 294 -13.64 -7.12 -19.16
CA ASP A 294 -14.89 -7.30 -19.90
C ASP A 294 -16.07 -7.81 -19.04
N LEU A 295 -16.13 -7.36 -17.78
CA LEU A 295 -17.09 -7.83 -16.77
C LEU A 295 -18.10 -6.76 -16.36
N GLU A 296 -19.32 -7.18 -16.04
CA GLU A 296 -20.29 -6.43 -15.23
C GLU A 296 -20.40 -7.12 -13.88
N ILE A 297 -20.23 -6.39 -12.77
CA ILE A 297 -20.29 -6.91 -11.40
C ILE A 297 -21.32 -6.08 -10.62
N THR A 298 -22.32 -6.73 -10.05
CA THR A 298 -23.43 -6.07 -9.34
C THR A 298 -24.00 -6.99 -8.26
N SER A 299 -24.90 -6.45 -7.46
CA SER A 299 -25.77 -7.22 -6.58
C SER A 299 -27.14 -7.52 -7.23
N GLU A 300 -27.86 -8.53 -6.75
CA GLU A 300 -29.22 -8.87 -7.21
C GLU A 300 -30.26 -7.87 -6.68
N SER A 301 -30.06 -7.38 -5.45
CA SER A 301 -31.01 -6.52 -4.74
C SER A 301 -30.48 -5.10 -4.56
N GLU A 302 -31.34 -4.10 -4.80
CA GLU A 302 -31.00 -2.70 -4.53
C GLU A 302 -30.63 -2.50 -3.05
N GLY A 303 -29.46 -1.90 -2.79
CA GLY A 303 -28.96 -1.63 -1.45
C GLY A 303 -28.42 -2.84 -0.69
N GLN A 304 -28.21 -3.98 -1.38
CA GLN A 304 -27.57 -5.16 -0.81
C GLN A 304 -26.15 -4.83 -0.32
N TYR A 305 -25.83 -5.21 0.92
CA TYR A 305 -24.48 -5.04 1.44
C TYR A 305 -23.58 -6.15 0.89
N VAL A 306 -22.73 -5.80 -0.06
CA VAL A 306 -21.69 -6.66 -0.64
C VAL A 306 -20.74 -5.77 -1.43
N ALA A 307 -19.43 -5.99 -1.31
CA ALA A 307 -18.42 -5.37 -2.18
C ALA A 307 -18.02 -6.31 -3.32
N ALA A 308 -17.43 -5.78 -4.39
CA ALA A 308 -16.99 -6.58 -5.53
C ALA A 308 -15.63 -7.22 -5.27
N PHE A 309 -14.58 -6.43 -5.04
CA PHE A 309 -13.21 -6.94 -4.91
C PHE A 309 -12.45 -6.29 -3.76
N HIS A 310 -11.94 -7.09 -2.82
CA HIS A 310 -11.06 -6.65 -1.74
C HIS A 310 -9.71 -7.38 -1.78
N SER A 311 -8.65 -6.67 -1.46
CA SER A 311 -7.44 -7.27 -0.91
C SER A 311 -7.65 -7.57 0.58
N LEU A 312 -6.71 -8.28 1.22
CA LEU A 312 -6.65 -8.41 2.68
C LEU A 312 -6.71 -7.04 3.37
N SER A 313 -7.34 -6.98 4.53
CA SER A 313 -7.33 -5.86 5.46
C SER A 313 -6.06 -5.84 6.33
N LYS A 314 -5.84 -4.75 7.07
CA LYS A 314 -4.70 -4.64 8.00
C LYS A 314 -4.72 -5.71 9.10
N THR A 315 -5.90 -6.16 9.53
CA THR A 315 -6.08 -7.09 10.65
C THR A 315 -6.13 -8.55 10.22
N ASP A 316 -6.26 -8.80 8.92
CA ASP A 316 -6.40 -10.15 8.40
C ASP A 316 -5.11 -10.95 8.58
N LEU A 317 -5.29 -12.28 8.67
CA LEU A 317 -4.20 -13.23 8.85
C LEU A 317 -3.27 -12.88 10.03
N GLY A 318 -3.84 -12.42 11.15
CA GLY A 318 -3.05 -12.02 12.33
C GLY A 318 -2.21 -10.75 12.11
N GLY A 319 -2.59 -9.90 11.17
CA GLY A 319 -1.91 -8.65 10.85
C GLY A 319 -0.92 -8.74 9.69
N GLU A 320 -0.90 -9.85 8.95
CA GLU A 320 -0.07 -10.00 7.76
C GLU A 320 -0.62 -9.26 6.56
N GLY A 321 -1.94 -9.02 6.47
CA GLY A 321 -2.55 -8.30 5.35
C GLY A 321 -1.97 -6.91 5.10
N LYS A 322 -1.41 -6.24 6.13
CA LYS A 322 -0.66 -4.98 5.97
C LYS A 322 0.55 -5.08 5.00
N ARG A 323 1.09 -6.28 4.82
CA ARG A 323 2.23 -6.57 3.94
C ARG A 323 1.79 -6.84 2.51
N GLN A 324 0.54 -7.23 2.29
CA GLN A 324 0.06 -7.58 0.96
C GLN A 324 0.21 -6.39 0.00
N LYS A 325 0.60 -6.72 -1.23
CA LYS A 325 0.65 -5.78 -2.35
C LYS A 325 0.01 -6.44 -3.58
N VAL A 326 -1.14 -5.93 -4.00
CA VAL A 326 -1.85 -6.43 -5.19
C VAL A 326 -1.51 -5.55 -6.39
N GLN A 327 -1.18 -6.14 -7.52
CA GLN A 327 -1.34 -5.47 -8.82
C GLN A 327 -2.73 -5.79 -9.34
N LEU A 328 -3.48 -4.74 -9.68
CA LEU A 328 -4.82 -4.87 -10.21
C LEU A 328 -4.95 -4.13 -11.53
N LEU A 329 -5.32 -4.86 -12.58
CA LEU A 329 -5.61 -4.30 -13.89
C LEU A 329 -7.10 -4.45 -14.19
N CYS A 330 -7.78 -3.33 -14.40
CA CYS A 330 -9.19 -3.26 -14.73
C CYS A 330 -9.36 -2.75 -16.17
N THR A 331 -9.95 -3.59 -17.02
CA THR A 331 -10.17 -3.27 -18.44
C THR A 331 -11.64 -3.46 -18.79
N ASN A 332 -12.30 -2.39 -19.22
CA ASN A 332 -13.70 -2.44 -19.66
C ASN A 332 -14.65 -3.11 -18.65
N ILE A 333 -14.50 -2.80 -17.35
CA ILE A 333 -15.37 -3.34 -16.29
C ILE A 333 -16.49 -2.36 -15.92
N HIS A 334 -17.63 -2.89 -15.47
CA HIS A 334 -18.74 -2.11 -14.93
C HIS A 334 -19.09 -2.62 -13.52
N ILE A 335 -18.85 -1.84 -12.48
CA ILE A 335 -19.23 -2.20 -11.10
C ILE A 335 -20.30 -1.22 -10.62
N HIS A 336 -21.47 -1.73 -10.23
CA HIS A 336 -22.59 -0.86 -9.88
C HIS A 336 -23.59 -1.45 -8.90
N ASP A 337 -24.40 -0.57 -8.32
CA ASP A 337 -25.56 -0.89 -7.46
C ASP A 337 -25.20 -1.84 -6.30
N MET A 338 -24.14 -1.49 -5.57
CA MET A 338 -23.62 -2.26 -4.44
C MET A 338 -23.36 -1.33 -3.24
N GLN A 339 -23.37 -1.89 -2.04
CA GLN A 339 -23.19 -1.15 -0.80
C GLN A 339 -22.24 -1.86 0.17
N SER A 340 -21.49 -1.12 0.98
CA SER A 340 -20.70 -1.67 2.09
C SER A 340 -20.57 -0.69 3.24
N GLU A 341 -20.32 -1.19 4.44
CA GLU A 341 -19.82 -0.39 5.56
C GLU A 341 -18.31 -0.12 5.42
N GLU A 342 -17.60 -0.92 4.61
CA GLU A 342 -16.17 -0.76 4.29
C GLU A 342 -15.96 0.14 3.07
N SER A 343 -14.85 0.87 3.06
CA SER A 343 -14.42 1.63 1.88
C SER A 343 -14.11 0.69 0.70
N GLY A 344 -14.21 1.18 -0.53
CA GLY A 344 -13.93 0.36 -1.71
C GLY A 344 -14.97 -0.74 -1.93
N VAL A 345 -16.25 -0.36 -1.98
CA VAL A 345 -17.35 -1.25 -2.40
C VAL A 345 -17.06 -1.87 -3.76
N GLY A 346 -16.54 -1.09 -4.70
CA GLY A 346 -16.02 -1.62 -5.96
C GLY A 346 -14.70 -2.35 -5.73
N ILE A 347 -13.66 -1.59 -5.39
CA ILE A 347 -12.29 -2.09 -5.22
C ILE A 347 -11.70 -1.56 -3.92
N PHE A 348 -11.24 -2.45 -3.04
CA PHE A 348 -10.43 -2.10 -1.88
C PHE A 348 -9.03 -2.71 -1.99
N LEU A 349 -8.00 -1.88 -1.81
CA LEU A 349 -6.61 -2.29 -1.79
C LEU A 349 -5.90 -1.73 -0.55
N ILE A 350 -5.51 -2.60 0.39
CA ILE A 350 -4.66 -2.23 1.53
C ILE A 350 -3.28 -1.75 1.09
N GLY A 351 -2.79 -2.32 -0.02
CA GLY A 351 -1.50 -2.03 -0.59
C GLY A 351 -1.43 -2.47 -2.04
N THR A 352 -0.81 -1.65 -2.87
CA THR A 352 -0.63 -1.95 -4.29
C THR A 352 0.71 -1.42 -4.78
N TYR A 353 1.33 -2.09 -5.75
CA TYR A 353 2.44 -1.53 -6.52
C TYR A 353 1.98 -1.03 -7.91
N GLU A 354 0.80 -1.45 -8.37
CA GLU A 354 0.22 -0.99 -9.63
C GLU A 354 -1.30 -1.19 -9.61
N LEU A 355 -2.04 -0.10 -9.86
CA LEU A 355 -3.46 -0.15 -10.21
C LEU A 355 -3.63 0.55 -11.55
N VAL A 356 -4.23 -0.14 -12.51
CA VAL A 356 -4.62 0.45 -13.79
C VAL A 356 -6.12 0.28 -13.96
N VAL A 357 -6.81 1.40 -14.15
CA VAL A 357 -8.24 1.45 -14.53
C VAL A 357 -8.32 2.17 -15.86
N ASP A 358 -8.75 1.47 -16.91
CA ASP A 358 -8.82 2.06 -18.25
C ASP A 358 -10.01 3.02 -18.44
N ASP A 359 -10.09 3.66 -19.61
CA ASP A 359 -11.11 4.65 -19.94
C ASP A 359 -12.49 4.05 -20.28
N GLU A 360 -12.57 2.74 -20.45
CA GLU A 360 -13.81 2.00 -20.70
C GLU A 360 -14.48 1.51 -19.40
N CYS A 361 -13.79 1.60 -18.26
CA CYS A 361 -14.33 1.24 -16.95
C CYS A 361 -15.42 2.22 -16.49
N LEU A 362 -16.44 1.68 -15.81
CA LEU A 362 -17.56 2.41 -15.21
C LEU A 362 -17.81 1.95 -13.77
N PHE A 363 -17.91 2.90 -12.85
CA PHE A 363 -18.28 2.70 -11.46
C PHE A 363 -19.48 3.59 -11.14
N GLU A 364 -20.63 2.98 -10.85
CA GLU A 364 -21.90 3.69 -10.76
C GLU A 364 -22.74 3.29 -9.53
N ASN A 365 -23.35 4.29 -8.87
CA ASN A 365 -24.28 4.07 -7.74
C ASN A 365 -23.72 3.24 -6.58
N LEU A 366 -22.41 3.30 -6.31
CA LEU A 366 -21.81 2.60 -5.18
C LEU A 366 -21.96 3.43 -3.90
N LEU A 367 -22.32 2.77 -2.79
CA LEU A 367 -22.57 3.42 -1.51
C LEU A 367 -21.69 2.85 -0.39
N THR A 368 -20.84 3.68 0.20
CA THR A 368 -20.23 3.36 1.51
C THR A 368 -21.00 4.09 2.60
N THR A 369 -21.55 3.35 3.56
CA THR A 369 -22.30 3.92 4.68
C THR A 369 -22.09 3.15 5.96
N THR A 370 -21.89 3.85 7.07
CA THR A 370 -21.68 3.23 8.38
C THR A 370 -22.01 4.21 9.50
N THR A 371 -22.37 3.66 10.66
CA THR A 371 -22.53 4.40 11.92
C THR A 371 -21.32 4.23 12.85
N ASP A 372 -20.26 3.54 12.39
CA ASP A 372 -19.01 3.38 13.12
C ASP A 372 -18.26 4.72 13.22
N ARG A 373 -17.84 5.06 14.43
CA ARG A 373 -17.11 6.30 14.74
C ARG A 373 -15.63 6.23 14.43
N ASP A 374 -15.10 5.04 14.17
CA ASP A 374 -13.70 4.89 13.83
C ASP A 374 -13.48 4.84 12.30
N ARG A 375 -14.59 4.87 11.53
CA ARG A 375 -14.59 4.85 10.06
C ARG A 375 -14.81 6.22 9.46
N TRP A 376 -13.88 6.62 8.59
CA TRP A 376 -13.87 7.92 7.92
C TRP A 376 -13.45 7.82 6.44
N ALA A 377 -12.94 6.65 6.02
CA ALA A 377 -12.66 6.35 4.62
C ALA A 377 -13.98 6.06 3.88
N GLY A 378 -14.33 6.90 2.90
CA GLY A 378 -15.44 6.67 1.97
C GLY A 378 -14.94 5.89 0.77
N GLY A 379 -14.75 6.58 -0.35
CA GLY A 379 -14.21 6.00 -1.59
C GLY A 379 -14.93 4.72 -2.03
N PRO A 380 -16.26 4.75 -2.20
CA PRO A 380 -17.04 3.56 -2.50
C PRO A 380 -16.63 2.88 -3.81
N ALA A 381 -16.16 3.62 -4.82
CA ALA A 381 -15.70 3.00 -6.06
C ALA A 381 -14.34 2.33 -5.86
N ILE A 382 -13.36 3.09 -5.38
CA ILE A 382 -12.00 2.58 -5.15
C ILE A 382 -11.42 3.19 -3.89
N ALA A 383 -10.91 2.34 -3.00
CA ALA A 383 -10.13 2.75 -1.85
C ALA A 383 -8.73 2.12 -1.90
N VAL A 384 -7.68 2.95 -1.84
CA VAL A 384 -6.28 2.50 -1.79
C VAL A 384 -5.60 3.06 -0.55
N ILE A 385 -5.18 2.18 0.35
CA ILE A 385 -4.59 2.59 1.63
C ILE A 385 -3.08 2.89 1.49
N SER A 386 -2.35 2.12 0.69
CA SER A 386 -0.90 2.30 0.58
C SER A 386 -0.37 2.10 -0.83
N LEU A 387 0.35 3.12 -1.33
CA LEU A 387 1.15 3.07 -2.55
C LEU A 387 2.61 3.37 -2.21
N PRO A 388 3.56 2.42 -2.39
CA PRO A 388 4.98 2.64 -2.13
C PRO A 388 5.60 3.57 -3.19
N GLU A 389 6.81 4.09 -2.93
CA GLU A 389 7.50 5.02 -3.84
C GLU A 389 7.68 4.48 -5.27
N SER A 390 7.90 3.17 -5.41
CA SER A 390 8.03 2.51 -6.72
C SER A 390 6.70 2.23 -7.40
N GLY A 391 5.58 2.46 -6.72
CA GLY A 391 4.25 2.09 -7.19
C GLY A 391 3.62 3.12 -8.12
N THR A 392 2.64 2.66 -8.90
CA THR A 392 1.86 3.50 -9.82
C THR A 392 0.36 3.30 -9.64
N LEU A 393 -0.42 4.38 -9.75
CA LEU A 393 -1.88 4.33 -9.91
C LEU A 393 -2.24 5.16 -11.15
N ASP A 394 -2.78 4.50 -12.17
CA ASP A 394 -3.31 5.14 -13.36
C ASP A 394 -4.83 4.91 -13.41
N ILE A 395 -5.59 5.96 -13.08
CA ILE A 395 -7.05 5.89 -12.96
C ILE A 395 -7.72 6.70 -14.07
N ALA A 396 -8.31 6.01 -15.03
CA ALA A 396 -9.22 6.54 -16.03
C ALA A 396 -10.66 6.04 -15.77
N GLY A 397 -11.53 6.13 -16.77
CA GLY A 397 -12.90 5.63 -16.70
C GLY A 397 -13.91 6.67 -16.21
N GLN A 398 -15.08 6.18 -15.81
CA GLN A 398 -16.22 6.99 -15.39
C GLN A 398 -16.68 6.59 -13.99
N PHE A 399 -16.87 7.60 -13.13
CA PHE A 399 -17.32 7.46 -11.75
C PHE A 399 -18.56 8.34 -11.56
N THR A 400 -19.72 7.71 -11.48
CA THR A 400 -21.01 8.41 -11.56
C THR A 400 -21.89 8.09 -10.35
N ASN A 401 -22.43 9.13 -9.71
CA ASN A 401 -23.40 9.02 -8.62
C ASN A 401 -22.96 8.14 -7.43
N ASN A 402 -21.65 7.98 -7.23
CA ASN A 402 -21.15 7.25 -6.07
C ASN A 402 -21.27 8.12 -4.83
N ARG A 403 -21.52 7.50 -3.68
CA ARG A 403 -21.76 8.21 -2.43
C ARG A 403 -21.05 7.59 -1.23
N ALA A 404 -20.44 8.43 -0.42
CA ALA A 404 -20.02 8.09 0.94
C ALA A 404 -20.87 8.88 1.95
N TYR A 405 -21.52 8.18 2.89
CA TYR A 405 -22.46 8.78 3.84
C TYR A 405 -22.32 8.16 5.23
N PHE A 406 -21.82 8.92 6.23
CA PHE A 406 -21.59 8.40 7.59
C PHE A 406 -22.50 9.10 8.60
N PRO A 407 -23.77 8.68 8.70
CA PRO A 407 -24.75 9.32 9.58
C PRO A 407 -24.37 9.16 11.05
N SER A 408 -24.78 10.14 11.86
CA SER A 408 -24.72 10.05 13.32
C SER A 408 -25.34 8.73 13.81
N PRO A 409 -24.67 7.98 14.71
CA PRO A 409 -23.56 8.39 15.54
C PRO A 409 -22.15 8.24 14.91
N GLY A 410 -21.98 7.99 13.61
CA GLY A 410 -20.68 7.84 12.94
C GLY A 410 -19.78 9.09 12.98
N THR A 411 -18.66 9.07 12.24
CA THR A 411 -17.69 10.20 12.25
C THR A 411 -18.24 11.51 11.68
N GLU A 412 -19.32 11.44 10.89
CA GLU A 412 -19.80 12.54 10.05
C GLU A 412 -18.71 13.07 9.09
N HIS A 413 -17.62 12.31 8.94
CA HIS A 413 -16.48 12.60 8.06
C HIS A 413 -16.38 11.47 7.03
N ALA A 414 -17.17 11.57 5.97
CA ALA A 414 -17.07 10.68 4.82
C ALA A 414 -16.10 11.25 3.79
N GLY A 415 -14.93 10.62 3.64
CA GLY A 415 -13.89 11.03 2.69
C GLY A 415 -14.03 10.38 1.32
N GLY A 416 -14.28 11.17 0.28
CA GLY A 416 -14.25 10.74 -1.12
C GLY A 416 -15.58 10.13 -1.56
N GLY A 417 -16.29 10.78 -2.47
CA GLY A 417 -17.55 10.24 -3.00
C GLY A 417 -17.37 9.08 -3.97
N ALA A 418 -16.20 8.97 -4.59
CA ALA A 418 -15.82 7.86 -5.48
C ALA A 418 -14.49 7.24 -5.06
N LEU A 419 -13.44 8.05 -4.90
CA LEU A 419 -12.10 7.57 -4.57
C LEU A 419 -11.66 8.01 -3.18
N TYR A 420 -11.00 7.09 -2.47
CA TYR A 420 -10.31 7.37 -1.23
C TYR A 420 -8.87 6.86 -1.30
N LEU A 421 -7.91 7.74 -1.04
CA LEU A 421 -6.47 7.47 -1.14
C LEU A 421 -5.79 7.89 0.16
N ASP A 422 -5.22 6.94 0.91
CA ASP A 422 -4.58 7.27 2.19
C ASP A 422 -3.12 7.69 2.01
N TRP A 423 -2.20 6.74 1.80
CA TRP A 423 -0.76 7.00 1.75
C TRP A 423 -0.15 6.85 0.34
N MET A 424 -0.02 7.96 -0.38
CA MET A 424 0.42 7.99 -1.79
C MET A 424 1.89 8.40 -1.93
N ALA A 425 2.82 7.45 -1.78
CA ALA A 425 4.26 7.70 -1.94
C ALA A 425 4.77 7.53 -3.37
N GLY A 426 4.06 6.76 -4.20
CA GLY A 426 4.38 6.53 -5.60
C GLY A 426 3.87 7.63 -6.54
N ARG A 427 3.59 7.23 -7.78
CA ARG A 427 3.01 8.09 -8.82
C ARG A 427 1.52 7.81 -8.95
N VAL A 428 0.71 8.86 -8.85
CA VAL A 428 -0.73 8.81 -9.12
C VAL A 428 -1.05 9.72 -10.29
N ASN A 429 -1.78 9.19 -11.26
CA ASN A 429 -2.23 9.91 -12.44
C ASN A 429 -3.72 9.64 -12.67
N ILE A 430 -4.52 10.71 -12.67
CA ILE A 430 -5.97 10.63 -12.86
C ILE A 430 -6.34 11.30 -14.18
N THR A 431 -7.03 10.57 -15.05
CA THR A 431 -7.63 11.09 -16.29
C THR A 431 -9.14 10.80 -16.39
N ALA A 432 -9.71 10.29 -15.31
CA ALA A 432 -11.10 9.86 -15.22
C ALA A 432 -12.12 11.00 -15.25
N ARG A 433 -13.40 10.62 -15.41
CA ARG A 433 -14.56 11.50 -15.33
C ARG A 433 -15.34 11.23 -14.06
N PHE A 434 -15.56 12.25 -13.25
CA PHE A 434 -16.33 12.20 -12.00
C PHE A 434 -17.58 13.07 -12.13
N ASN A 435 -18.76 12.44 -12.09
CA ASN A 435 -20.02 13.14 -12.26
C ASN A 435 -21.02 12.82 -11.15
N GLY A 436 -21.47 13.85 -10.43
CA GLY A 436 -22.54 13.70 -9.43
C GLY A 436 -22.16 12.87 -8.19
N ASN A 437 -20.88 12.67 -7.92
CA ASN A 437 -20.45 11.96 -6.71
C ASN A 437 -20.63 12.84 -5.48
N GLN A 438 -20.88 12.20 -4.32
CA GLN A 438 -21.15 12.91 -3.08
C GLN A 438 -20.41 12.31 -1.89
N ALA A 439 -19.80 13.17 -1.09
CA ALA A 439 -19.28 12.83 0.24
C ALA A 439 -19.30 14.09 1.12
N ASN A 440 -18.94 13.98 2.40
CA ASN A 440 -18.77 15.17 3.24
C ASN A 440 -17.44 15.89 2.93
N GLN A 441 -16.40 15.14 2.52
CA GLN A 441 -15.05 15.64 2.30
C GLN A 441 -14.50 15.11 0.99
N GLY A 442 -14.19 16.00 0.04
CA GLY A 442 -13.75 15.58 -1.29
C GLY A 442 -14.90 14.93 -2.05
N GLY A 443 -15.80 15.75 -2.60
CA GLY A 443 -17.07 15.29 -3.18
C GLY A 443 -16.92 14.12 -4.17
N ALA A 444 -15.80 14.03 -4.89
CA ALA A 444 -15.42 12.84 -5.65
C ALA A 444 -14.19 12.11 -5.08
N VAL A 445 -13.13 12.84 -4.71
CA VAL A 445 -11.84 12.24 -4.34
C VAL A 445 -11.36 12.78 -3.00
N GLN A 446 -10.93 11.91 -2.11
CA GLN A 446 -10.27 12.30 -0.86
C GLN A 446 -8.89 11.66 -0.75
N ILE A 447 -7.89 12.49 -0.46
CA ILE A 447 -6.50 12.09 -0.30
C ILE A 447 -6.02 12.50 1.09
N GLN A 448 -5.35 11.60 1.80
CA GLN A 448 -4.84 11.89 3.14
C GLN A 448 -3.41 12.39 3.10
N ALA A 449 -2.55 11.68 2.38
CA ALA A 449 -1.14 12.02 2.28
C ALA A 449 -0.60 11.81 0.88
N ILE A 450 0.07 12.83 0.35
CA ILE A 450 0.91 12.74 -0.85
C ILE A 450 2.36 12.89 -0.40
N LEU A 451 3.20 11.93 -0.76
CA LEU A 451 4.65 11.99 -0.60
C LEU A 451 5.36 11.98 -1.96
N GLY A 452 4.78 11.29 -2.94
CA GLY A 452 5.30 11.24 -4.30
C GLY A 452 4.69 12.29 -5.22
N THR A 453 4.32 11.85 -6.42
CA THR A 453 3.72 12.71 -7.44
C THR A 453 2.26 12.36 -7.66
N PHE A 454 1.40 13.37 -7.55
CA PHE A 454 -0.01 13.27 -7.86
C PHE A 454 -0.36 14.25 -8.97
N THR A 455 -0.82 13.74 -10.11
CA THR A 455 -1.24 14.54 -11.25
C THR A 455 -2.68 14.24 -11.59
N ASP A 456 -3.52 15.26 -11.54
CA ASP A 456 -4.93 15.15 -11.90
C ASP A 456 -5.22 15.93 -13.19
N ASN A 457 -5.67 15.19 -14.20
CA ASN A 457 -6.17 15.70 -15.48
C ASN A 457 -7.61 15.23 -15.74
N GLY A 458 -8.38 14.98 -14.67
CA GLY A 458 -9.74 14.45 -14.79
C GLY A 458 -10.76 15.52 -15.20
N VAL A 459 -12.00 15.08 -15.39
CA VAL A 459 -13.15 15.95 -15.59
C VAL A 459 -14.14 15.76 -14.45
N TYR A 460 -14.34 16.80 -13.65
CA TYR A 460 -15.19 16.80 -12.46
C TYR A 460 -16.39 17.69 -12.69
N THR A 461 -17.58 17.10 -12.76
CA THR A 461 -18.84 17.81 -12.97
C THR A 461 -19.83 17.54 -11.85
N LYS A 462 -20.37 18.61 -11.26
CA LYS A 462 -21.51 18.50 -10.31
C LYS A 462 -21.25 17.58 -9.12
N ASN A 463 -19.99 17.41 -8.69
CA ASN A 463 -19.71 16.67 -7.46
C ASN A 463 -20.01 17.56 -6.26
N ILE A 464 -20.39 16.94 -5.14
CA ILE A 464 -20.91 17.63 -3.96
C ILE A 464 -20.17 17.19 -2.72
N ALA A 465 -19.54 18.16 -2.04
CA ALA A 465 -19.19 18.03 -0.64
C ALA A 465 -20.37 18.50 0.22
N ALA A 466 -21.19 17.56 0.72
CA ALA A 466 -22.46 17.81 1.40
C ALA A 466 -22.29 17.96 2.92
N GLU A 467 -23.02 18.89 3.52
CA GLU A 467 -23.06 19.11 4.96
C GLU A 467 -23.90 18.02 5.64
N GLU A 468 -23.26 17.28 6.54
CA GLU A 468 -23.86 16.12 7.21
C GLU A 468 -23.69 16.17 8.74
N GLY A 469 -23.30 17.34 9.28
CA GLY A 469 -23.23 17.62 10.73
C GLY A 469 -21.87 18.13 11.21
N ASN A 470 -20.80 17.88 10.43
CA ASN A 470 -19.41 18.07 10.87
C ASN A 470 -18.55 18.90 9.90
N GLY A 471 -19.20 19.77 9.10
CA GLY A 471 -18.51 20.73 8.25
C GLY A 471 -18.04 20.11 6.93
N SER A 472 -18.81 20.31 5.87
CA SER A 472 -18.43 19.88 4.53
C SER A 472 -17.28 20.68 3.94
N ARG A 473 -16.52 20.05 3.05
CA ARG A 473 -15.35 20.66 2.42
C ARG A 473 -14.94 19.95 1.14
N PHE A 474 -14.38 20.74 0.21
CA PHE A 474 -13.69 20.26 -0.97
C PHE A 474 -14.65 19.63 -2.00
N GLY A 475 -15.33 20.48 -2.77
CA GLY A 475 -16.46 20.08 -3.64
C GLY A 475 -16.12 19.01 -4.68
N ALA A 476 -14.89 18.97 -5.18
CA ALA A 476 -14.40 17.90 -6.05
C ALA A 476 -13.38 17.00 -5.36
N LEU A 477 -12.31 17.59 -4.80
CA LEU A 477 -11.13 16.84 -4.35
C LEU A 477 -10.54 17.40 -3.05
N GLY A 478 -10.37 16.57 -2.03
CA GLY A 478 -9.66 16.92 -0.79
C GLY A 478 -8.25 16.34 -0.72
N CYS A 479 -7.28 17.10 -0.22
CA CYS A 479 -5.92 16.60 0.08
C CYS A 479 -5.44 17.10 1.44
N ILE A 480 -5.39 16.23 2.46
CA ILE A 480 -5.08 16.69 3.83
C ILE A 480 -3.62 17.14 3.97
N LYS A 481 -2.65 16.35 3.48
CA LYS A 481 -1.23 16.63 3.71
C LYS A 481 -0.35 16.38 2.48
N LEU A 482 0.50 17.36 2.19
CA LEU A 482 1.61 17.24 1.24
C LEU A 482 2.93 17.19 2.03
N TYR A 483 3.69 16.10 1.88
CA TYR A 483 4.99 15.91 2.53
C TYR A 483 6.13 16.60 1.75
N SER A 484 7.32 16.66 2.36
CA SER A 484 8.51 17.19 1.69
C SER A 484 8.80 16.41 0.40
N GLY A 485 9.06 17.14 -0.69
CA GLY A 485 9.26 16.57 -2.03
C GLY A 485 7.97 16.21 -2.78
N ALA A 486 6.81 16.23 -2.11
CA ALA A 486 5.53 15.90 -2.74
C ALA A 486 5.16 16.92 -3.82
N THR A 487 4.62 16.43 -4.92
CA THR A 487 4.10 17.26 -6.02
C THR A 487 2.64 16.94 -6.26
N PHE A 488 1.79 17.95 -6.20
CA PHE A 488 0.35 17.84 -6.42
C PHE A 488 -0.11 18.83 -7.49
N VAL A 489 -0.55 18.33 -8.64
CA VAL A 489 -0.86 19.16 -9.82
C VAL A 489 -2.30 18.91 -10.26
N LEU A 490 -3.10 19.97 -10.33
CA LEU A 490 -4.45 19.96 -10.88
C LEU A 490 -4.46 20.67 -12.23
N LYS A 491 -4.54 19.89 -13.31
CA LYS A 491 -4.58 20.37 -14.71
C LYS A 491 -5.88 19.99 -15.44
N GLY A 492 -6.80 19.29 -14.76
CA GLY A 492 -8.08 18.86 -15.29
C GLY A 492 -9.13 19.97 -15.47
N SER A 493 -10.39 19.55 -15.61
CA SER A 493 -11.55 20.44 -15.72
C SER A 493 -12.51 20.23 -14.55
N TYR A 494 -12.79 21.28 -13.80
CA TYR A 494 -13.64 21.27 -12.61
C TYR A 494 -14.79 22.26 -12.83
N ILE A 495 -15.99 21.74 -13.03
CA ILE A 495 -17.16 22.49 -13.50
C ILE A 495 -18.36 22.22 -12.61
N ASP A 496 -19.00 23.29 -12.14
CA ASP A 496 -20.24 23.22 -11.35
C ASP A 496 -20.14 22.34 -10.09
N ASN A 497 -18.94 22.16 -9.50
CA ASN A 497 -18.79 21.42 -8.24
C ASN A 497 -19.21 22.31 -7.07
N ILE A 498 -19.76 21.69 -6.03
CA ILE A 498 -20.33 22.38 -4.88
C ILE A 498 -19.67 21.87 -3.61
N SER A 499 -19.21 22.79 -2.77
CA SER A 499 -19.00 22.51 -1.35
C SER A 499 -19.99 23.33 -0.54
N GLU A 500 -20.77 22.65 0.31
CA GLU A 500 -21.63 23.30 1.30
C GLU A 500 -20.83 23.93 2.45
N GLY A 501 -19.50 23.84 2.40
CA GLY A 501 -18.58 24.56 3.24
C GLY A 501 -17.53 25.25 2.39
N ARG A 502 -16.26 24.82 2.48
CA ARG A 502 -15.14 25.52 1.84
C ARG A 502 -14.53 24.77 0.66
N GLY A 503 -13.81 25.49 -0.20
CA GLY A 503 -13.05 24.88 -1.29
C GLY A 503 -13.99 24.30 -2.34
N GLY A 504 -14.52 25.15 -3.22
CA GLY A 504 -15.52 24.72 -4.22
C GLY A 504 -15.01 23.63 -5.17
N VAL A 505 -13.69 23.57 -5.37
CA VAL A 505 -13.03 22.49 -6.12
C VAL A 505 -12.16 21.66 -5.20
N VAL A 506 -11.13 22.28 -4.63
CA VAL A 506 -10.10 21.61 -3.88
C VAL A 506 -9.92 22.25 -2.51
N GLY A 507 -9.50 21.44 -1.55
CA GLY A 507 -8.85 22.04 -0.39
C GLY A 507 -7.84 21.17 0.28
N THR A 508 -7.04 21.85 1.10
CA THR A 508 -5.82 21.30 1.68
C THR A 508 -5.61 21.77 3.11
N ASN A 509 -4.89 21.00 3.93
CA ASN A 509 -4.59 21.43 5.31
C ASN A 509 -3.11 21.75 5.51
N ILE A 510 -2.21 20.78 5.24
CA ILE A 510 -0.79 20.84 5.60
C ILE A 510 0.08 20.78 4.35
N HIS A 511 1.00 21.73 4.21
CA HIS A 511 2.02 21.75 3.17
C HIS A 511 3.38 21.79 3.84
N MET A 512 4.13 20.69 3.80
CA MET A 512 5.48 20.65 4.36
C MET A 512 6.47 21.41 3.47
N GLU A 513 7.61 21.80 4.07
CA GLU A 513 8.70 22.42 3.33
C GLU A 513 9.15 21.52 2.17
N GLY A 514 9.42 22.10 1.00
CA GLY A 514 9.79 21.37 -0.20
C GLY A 514 8.62 20.74 -0.97
N SER A 515 7.38 20.80 -0.46
CA SER A 515 6.20 20.38 -1.23
C SER A 515 5.79 21.42 -2.29
N LEU A 516 5.12 20.96 -3.35
CA LEU A 516 4.61 21.78 -4.45
C LEU A 516 3.13 21.45 -4.72
N PHE A 517 2.28 22.47 -4.70
CA PHE A 517 0.90 22.39 -5.15
C PHE A 517 0.66 23.34 -6.33
N MET A 518 0.08 22.85 -7.42
CA MET A 518 -0.16 23.63 -8.64
C MET A 518 -1.60 23.56 -9.13
N LEU A 519 -2.17 24.73 -9.44
CA LEU A 519 -3.46 24.90 -10.11
C LEU A 519 -3.22 25.39 -11.55
N GLN A 520 -3.44 24.51 -12.53
CA GLN A 520 -3.17 24.76 -13.96
C GLN A 520 -4.38 24.48 -14.87
N GLY A 521 -5.47 23.97 -14.30
CA GLY A 521 -6.62 23.47 -15.04
C GLY A 521 -7.66 24.53 -15.43
N THR A 522 -8.84 24.02 -15.76
CA THR A 522 -10.05 24.81 -16.00
C THR A 522 -10.98 24.71 -14.79
N PHE A 523 -11.32 25.84 -14.20
CA PHE A 523 -12.18 25.95 -13.02
C PHE A 523 -13.35 26.88 -13.36
N LYS A 524 -14.54 26.31 -13.51
CA LYS A 524 -15.73 27.05 -13.96
C LYS A 524 -16.91 26.84 -13.03
N ASN A 525 -17.53 27.94 -12.59
CA ASN A 525 -18.80 27.93 -11.85
C ASN A 525 -18.81 27.05 -10.60
N ASN A 526 -17.65 26.81 -9.98
CA ASN A 526 -17.59 26.06 -8.74
C ASN A 526 -18.04 26.96 -7.58
N ARG A 527 -18.68 26.36 -6.58
CA ARG A 527 -19.32 27.07 -5.48
C ARG A 527 -18.82 26.56 -4.14
N ALA A 528 -18.34 27.46 -3.30
CA ALA A 528 -18.15 27.24 -1.88
C ALA A 528 -19.17 28.10 -1.11
N MET A 529 -19.89 27.51 -0.15
CA MET A 529 -20.81 28.29 0.70
C MET A 529 -20.07 29.16 1.73
N ASN A 530 -18.82 28.83 2.08
CA ASN A 530 -17.99 29.59 3.00
C ASN A 530 -16.91 30.39 2.27
N ASP A 531 -15.75 29.77 2.02
CA ASP A 531 -14.57 30.43 1.44
C ASP A 531 -13.82 29.54 0.44
N GLY A 532 -13.01 30.17 -0.42
CA GLY A 532 -12.19 29.52 -1.44
C GLY A 532 -13.03 28.88 -2.55
N GLY A 533 -13.49 29.68 -3.51
CA GLY A 533 -14.35 29.22 -4.62
C GLY A 533 -13.70 28.14 -5.49
N ILE A 534 -12.36 28.14 -5.62
CA ILE A 534 -11.59 27.02 -6.18
C ILE A 534 -10.84 26.30 -5.06
N TRP A 535 -9.94 27.00 -4.37
CA TRP A 535 -9.07 26.42 -3.37
C TRP A 535 -9.32 26.99 -1.97
N GLY A 536 -9.69 26.13 -1.02
CA GLY A 536 -9.80 26.47 0.39
C GLY A 536 -8.73 25.76 1.22
N ARG A 537 -7.91 26.51 1.95
CA ARG A 537 -6.99 25.92 2.94
C ARG A 537 -7.54 26.08 4.35
N TRP A 538 -7.64 24.97 5.08
CA TRP A 538 -8.06 24.99 6.48
C TRP A 538 -7.02 24.36 7.40
N SER A 539 -6.19 25.21 7.98
CA SER A 539 -5.47 24.91 9.21
C SER A 539 -4.73 26.16 9.71
N SER A 540 -4.63 26.35 11.03
CA SER A 540 -3.64 27.24 11.63
C SER A 540 -2.20 26.68 11.53
N THR A 541 -2.05 25.45 11.05
CA THR A 541 -0.74 24.79 10.90
C THR A 541 -0.01 25.23 9.63
N THR A 542 1.07 24.54 9.33
CA THR A 542 2.13 24.81 8.35
C THR A 542 1.67 24.93 6.89
N LEU A 543 1.78 26.14 6.31
CA LEU A 543 2.01 26.33 4.86
C LEU A 543 3.49 26.63 4.68
N LYS A 544 4.33 25.60 4.54
CA LYS A 544 5.77 25.72 4.26
C LYS A 544 6.13 25.33 2.82
N GLY A 545 5.20 24.68 2.12
CA GLY A 545 5.33 24.34 0.71
C GLY A 545 5.05 25.52 -0.20
N LYS A 546 5.33 25.31 -1.49
CA LYS A 546 5.07 26.27 -2.55
C LYS A 546 3.71 26.00 -3.18
N VAL A 547 2.87 27.03 -3.27
CA VAL A 547 1.62 26.95 -4.06
C VAL A 547 1.73 27.84 -5.29
N VAL A 548 1.42 27.28 -6.46
CA VAL A 548 1.44 27.98 -7.74
C VAL A 548 0.04 27.98 -8.34
N ILE A 549 -0.49 29.18 -8.59
CA ILE A 549 -1.68 29.35 -9.40
C ILE A 549 -1.19 29.85 -10.76
N ASP A 550 -1.32 29.01 -11.78
CA ASP A 550 -0.72 29.22 -13.09
C ASP A 550 -1.50 30.26 -13.89
N ILE A 551 -0.81 31.19 -14.54
CA ILE A 551 -1.45 32.24 -15.36
C ILE A 551 -2.28 31.68 -16.52
N GLY A 552 -1.95 30.48 -17.01
CA GLY A 552 -2.69 29.77 -18.04
C GLY A 552 -3.97 29.10 -17.55
N ALA A 553 -4.23 29.08 -16.24
CA ALA A 553 -5.45 28.49 -15.69
C ALA A 553 -6.69 29.29 -16.14
N THR A 554 -7.73 28.57 -16.55
CA THR A 554 -9.02 29.19 -16.90
C THR A 554 -9.90 29.27 -15.67
N ILE A 555 -10.11 30.47 -15.13
CA ILE A 555 -10.88 30.72 -13.91
C ILE A 555 -12.07 31.60 -14.26
N VAL A 556 -13.30 31.06 -14.23
CA VAL A 556 -14.51 31.79 -14.62
C VAL A 556 -15.68 31.44 -13.71
N GLY A 557 -16.38 32.45 -13.19
CA GLY A 557 -17.66 32.25 -12.51
C GLY A 557 -17.62 31.49 -11.18
N ASN A 558 -16.44 31.19 -10.63
CA ASN A 558 -16.31 30.54 -9.33
C ASN A 558 -16.68 31.52 -8.20
N ILE A 559 -17.39 31.02 -7.19
CA ILE A 559 -17.93 31.83 -6.09
C ILE A 559 -17.62 31.26 -4.71
N ALA A 560 -17.36 32.16 -3.77
CA ALA A 560 -17.31 31.91 -2.34
C ALA A 560 -18.39 32.77 -1.65
N GLU A 561 -19.50 32.17 -1.23
CA GLU A 561 -20.65 32.97 -0.80
C GLU A 561 -20.48 33.59 0.59
N GLY A 562 -19.90 32.83 1.52
CA GLY A 562 -19.76 33.21 2.93
C GLY A 562 -18.85 34.40 3.16
N ASP A 563 -18.03 34.78 2.18
CA ASP A 563 -17.14 35.94 2.27
C ASP A 563 -17.47 37.07 1.28
N ASN A 564 -18.71 37.12 0.77
CA ASN A 564 -19.16 38.06 -0.27
C ASN A 564 -18.35 37.95 -1.58
N ASN A 565 -17.91 36.75 -1.93
CA ASN A 565 -17.14 36.42 -3.12
C ASN A 565 -15.74 37.06 -3.17
N ASN A 566 -15.18 37.37 -2.00
CA ASN A 566 -13.82 37.90 -1.89
C ASN A 566 -12.76 36.82 -2.18
N SER A 567 -13.08 35.54 -2.00
CA SER A 567 -12.18 34.41 -2.26
C SER A 567 -12.63 33.49 -3.40
N GLY A 568 -13.22 34.06 -4.46
CA GLY A 568 -13.68 33.28 -5.63
C GLY A 568 -12.60 32.37 -6.27
N VAL A 569 -11.31 32.70 -6.12
CA VAL A 569 -10.20 31.80 -6.47
C VAL A 569 -9.73 31.02 -5.25
N PHE A 570 -9.20 31.69 -4.23
CA PHE A 570 -8.68 30.99 -3.07
C PHE A 570 -8.85 31.76 -1.77
N ASN A 571 -8.92 31.01 -0.66
CA ASN A 571 -8.68 31.51 0.69
C ASN A 571 -7.63 30.63 1.37
N ALA A 572 -6.55 31.26 1.85
CA ALA A 572 -5.47 30.61 2.57
C ALA A 572 -5.22 31.29 3.91
N VAL A 573 -5.53 30.60 5.01
CA VAL A 573 -5.09 30.98 6.35
C VAL A 573 -3.56 30.82 6.41
N THR A 574 -2.82 31.78 6.98
CA THR A 574 -1.35 31.69 7.17
C THR A 574 -1.01 31.61 8.67
N SER A 575 0.22 31.22 9.00
CA SER A 575 0.68 31.10 10.39
C SER A 575 0.72 32.44 11.15
N ASP A 576 0.75 33.56 10.43
CA ASP A 576 0.95 34.90 10.98
C ASP A 576 -0.39 35.67 11.11
N GLU A 577 -1.46 34.93 11.44
CA GLU A 577 -2.83 35.38 11.76
C GLU A 577 -3.62 36.11 10.64
N GLY A 578 -3.02 36.35 9.47
CA GLY A 578 -3.73 36.81 8.28
C GLY A 578 -4.28 35.68 7.41
N SER A 579 -5.49 35.85 6.89
CA SER A 579 -5.93 35.11 5.70
C SER A 579 -5.51 35.88 4.45
N VAL A 580 -4.99 35.17 3.45
CA VAL A 580 -4.75 35.70 2.11
C VAL A 580 -5.84 35.15 1.21
N SER A 581 -6.55 36.03 0.52
CA SER A 581 -7.61 35.65 -0.41
C SER A 581 -7.42 36.32 -1.76
N MET A 582 -8.12 35.77 -2.76
CA MET A 582 -8.20 36.37 -4.08
C MET A 582 -9.53 36.07 -4.75
N SER A 583 -10.13 37.11 -5.31
CA SER A 583 -11.34 37.02 -6.11
C SER A 583 -11.04 36.62 -7.56
N SER A 584 -12.03 36.06 -8.26
CA SER A 584 -11.92 35.76 -9.70
C SER A 584 -11.61 37.02 -10.52
N SER A 585 -12.16 38.18 -10.14
CA SER A 585 -11.95 39.46 -10.85
C SER A 585 -10.53 40.01 -10.73
N GLU A 586 -9.85 39.74 -9.61
CA GLU A 586 -8.45 40.12 -9.43
C GLU A 586 -7.52 39.21 -10.22
N TRP A 587 -7.85 37.91 -10.25
CA TRP A 587 -7.12 36.93 -11.03
C TRP A 587 -7.12 37.26 -12.53
N GLU A 588 -8.29 37.59 -13.08
CA GLU A 588 -8.47 37.93 -14.51
C GLU A 588 -7.61 39.11 -14.98
N ARG A 589 -7.15 39.98 -14.07
CA ARG A 589 -6.30 41.14 -14.40
C ARG A 589 -4.81 40.82 -14.40
N ARG A 590 -4.41 39.60 -14.02
CA ARG A 590 -3.01 39.24 -13.90
C ARG A 590 -2.39 38.90 -15.25
N THR A 591 -1.08 39.08 -15.33
CA THR A 591 -0.27 38.74 -16.51
C THR A 591 0.82 37.71 -16.21
N THR A 592 0.94 37.26 -14.96
CA THR A 592 1.93 36.29 -14.49
C THR A 592 1.34 35.37 -13.43
N SER A 593 1.92 34.17 -13.25
CA SER A 593 1.48 33.20 -12.26
C SER A 593 1.62 33.74 -10.83
N MET A 594 0.74 33.29 -9.92
CA MET A 594 0.91 33.53 -8.50
C MET A 594 1.82 32.47 -7.90
N ILE A 595 2.72 32.91 -7.04
CA ILE A 595 3.47 32.01 -6.19
C ILE A 595 3.20 32.46 -4.75
N LEU A 596 2.60 31.57 -3.97
CA LEU A 596 2.52 31.70 -2.53
C LEU A 596 3.68 30.91 -1.96
N ASN A 597 4.65 31.65 -1.44
CA ASN A 597 5.70 31.12 -0.59
C ASN A 597 5.39 31.58 0.84
N PRO A 598 5.77 30.78 1.85
CA PRO A 598 5.71 31.19 3.25
C PRO A 598 6.52 32.46 3.50
#